data_AF-A0A3B8T1G5-F1
#
_entry.id   AF-A0A3B8T1G5-F1
#
_cell.length_a   1.000
_cell.length_b   1.000
_cell.length_c   1.000
_cell.angle_alpha   90.00
_cell.angle_beta   90.00
_cell.angle_gamma   90.00
#
_symmetry.space_group_name_H-M   'P 1'
#
loop_
_entity.id
_entity.type
_entity.pdbx_description
1 polymer ?
#
loop_
_entity_poly.entity_id
_entity_poly.type
_entity_poly.pdbx_seq_one_letter_code
_entity_poly.pdbx_strand_id
1 'polypeptide(L)'
;MYTDQTYFFQPGVPSRKNPLTADQNVDLTNILGEYHAQALDDEAQLYFTQERFDDFYYGKGSTYPDAHGAVGILFEQASSRGHLQDSINGQLSFAQTIKNQVTTSFSTFKGALAHKSSFLQHHAQFTRETQALQQQDEVGGYLIALSHDAKRNQAIVANLNAHNITTTLLNSDIKVNNIEFTAGNALFVTTAQPQYRLLSSLFSTRQSFPDNTFYDVSNWNIALAYNLAFTSLTKREARKVDATLVTQISDDQKSLASMNHAVASKVAYVFTWEDSSAPALLYRVLANDLQARIAGKPFSAKTQSGEVEQFAAGTIIIPAGLQRSAQWQEKLRTMADHLTVQLVGLTSGLTPQGIDLGSPSMQVATLPNVMIVGGVGTSETEVGEIWHYFDTRLMMPVAVVDQDRISSSNMADFTHIVFASGSYRSLSDSDINALKSWVRDGGVAIGTKRGAAFLAQQGLLEASVLDSDAIDNEFSNDGLHFADQDAHHAQKLVAGATYQALVDTTHPLMYGVVDQAKPNALLPMFKTNNMVLKAVDKPFISVAKYSIEPLLGGYSAQAMQDLIAQSSAIVAHPYGRGQVIGFADNVNFRGYWRGTEKLMANAVFMAKLITIR
;
A
#
# COMPACT_ATOMS: atom_id res chain seq x y z
N MET A 1 8.67 10.56 -18.24
CA MET A 1 8.07 10.93 -19.54
C MET A 1 8.20 9.85 -20.64
N TYR A 2 7.42 9.98 -21.71
CA TYR A 2 7.55 9.18 -22.94
C TYR A 2 8.57 9.79 -23.92
N THR A 3 8.98 9.03 -24.93
CA THR A 3 9.98 9.42 -25.95
C THR A 3 9.54 10.62 -26.79
N ASP A 4 8.26 10.72 -27.12
CA ASP A 4 7.72 11.77 -28.00
C ASP A 4 7.42 13.10 -27.30
N GLN A 5 7.73 13.21 -26.02
CA GLN A 5 7.58 14.45 -25.27
C GLN A 5 8.80 15.36 -25.45
N THR A 6 8.67 16.62 -25.02
CA THR A 6 9.78 17.55 -24.89
C THR A 6 10.15 17.71 -23.41
N TYR A 7 11.08 18.61 -23.08
CA TYR A 7 11.53 18.81 -21.71
C TYR A 7 10.49 19.58 -20.88
N PHE A 8 10.25 19.17 -19.64
CA PHE A 8 9.43 19.93 -18.70
C PHE A 8 10.24 20.40 -17.50
N PHE A 9 9.92 21.61 -17.04
CA PHE A 9 10.35 22.14 -15.75
C PHE A 9 9.19 22.80 -15.00
N GLN A 10 9.20 22.66 -13.67
CA GLN A 10 8.32 23.37 -12.72
C GLN A 10 8.29 24.88 -13.02
N PRO A 11 7.14 25.58 -12.96
CA PRO A 11 5.90 25.21 -12.26
C PRO A 11 5.02 24.18 -12.96
N GLY A 12 4.22 23.46 -12.16
CA GLY A 12 3.09 22.67 -12.64
C GLY A 12 1.85 23.53 -12.89
N VAL A 13 0.70 22.90 -13.13
CA VAL A 13 -0.58 23.60 -13.34
C VAL A 13 -0.93 24.44 -12.10
N PRO A 14 -1.06 25.78 -12.20
CA PRO A 14 -1.20 26.66 -11.02
C PRO A 14 -2.40 26.35 -10.11
N SER A 15 -3.52 25.89 -10.69
CA SER A 15 -4.73 25.51 -9.94
C SER A 15 -4.59 24.21 -9.13
N ARG A 16 -3.56 23.41 -9.40
CA ARG A 16 -3.36 22.05 -8.84
C ARG A 16 -2.24 22.00 -7.83
N LYS A 17 -2.08 23.05 -7.04
CA LYS A 17 -1.12 23.14 -5.94
C LYS A 17 -1.75 22.65 -4.63
N ASN A 18 -0.94 22.09 -3.74
CA ASN A 18 -1.36 21.86 -2.36
C ASN A 18 -1.78 23.20 -1.72
N PRO A 19 -2.98 23.32 -1.13
CA PRO A 19 -3.41 24.56 -0.49
C PRO A 19 -2.61 24.91 0.77
N LEU A 20 -1.80 23.97 1.27
CA LEU A 20 -0.81 24.22 2.31
C LEU A 20 0.53 24.70 1.74
N THR A 21 0.69 24.94 0.44
CA THR A 21 1.88 25.59 -0.13
C THR A 21 1.60 27.08 -0.33
N ALA A 22 2.50 27.96 0.14
CA ALA A 22 2.33 29.41 0.02
C ALA A 22 2.34 29.87 -1.45
N ASP A 23 1.69 30.99 -1.78
CA ASP A 23 1.72 31.55 -3.14
C ASP A 23 3.12 32.07 -3.51
N GLN A 24 3.86 32.61 -2.53
CA GLN A 24 5.25 33.02 -2.73
C GLN A 24 6.16 31.87 -3.21
N ASN A 25 5.88 30.62 -2.85
CA ASN A 25 6.63 29.48 -3.37
C ASN A 25 6.43 29.33 -4.89
N VAL A 26 5.20 29.54 -5.38
CA VAL A 26 4.89 29.55 -6.82
C VAL A 26 5.57 30.71 -7.53
N ASP A 27 5.57 31.91 -6.92
CA ASP A 27 6.26 33.07 -7.48
C ASP A 27 7.76 32.82 -7.65
N LEU A 28 8.42 32.21 -6.65
CA LEU A 28 9.84 31.84 -6.72
C LEU A 28 10.10 30.74 -7.76
N THR A 29 9.17 29.80 -7.89
CA THR A 29 9.21 28.76 -8.92
C THR A 29 9.13 29.36 -10.31
N ASN A 30 8.22 30.32 -10.55
CA ASN A 30 8.13 31.07 -11.80
C ASN A 30 9.43 31.82 -12.11
N ILE A 31 10.03 32.47 -11.10
CA ILE A 31 11.33 33.15 -11.26
C ILE A 31 12.40 32.15 -11.73
N LEU A 32 12.51 30.96 -11.13
CA LEU A 32 13.47 29.95 -11.61
C LEU A 32 13.14 29.46 -13.01
N GLY A 33 11.85 29.31 -13.33
CA GLY A 33 11.35 28.97 -14.65
C GLY A 33 11.90 29.90 -15.75
N GLU A 34 12.02 31.20 -15.51
CA GLU A 34 12.61 32.14 -16.46
C GLU A 34 14.10 31.85 -16.75
N TYR A 35 14.87 31.42 -15.73
CA TYR A 35 16.26 31.01 -15.92
C TYR A 35 16.37 29.68 -16.65
N HIS A 36 15.46 28.74 -16.37
CA HIS A 36 15.38 27.46 -17.08
C HIS A 36 15.07 27.68 -18.56
N ALA A 37 14.05 28.50 -18.84
CA ALA A 37 13.66 28.92 -20.18
C ALA A 37 14.85 29.53 -20.93
N GLN A 38 15.50 30.56 -20.37
CA GLN A 38 16.65 31.20 -21.01
C GLN A 38 17.79 30.21 -21.31
N ALA A 39 18.11 29.32 -20.37
CA ALA A 39 19.19 28.35 -20.55
C ALA A 39 18.88 27.31 -21.64
N LEU A 40 17.61 26.93 -21.80
CA LEU A 40 17.16 26.02 -22.85
C LEU A 40 17.00 26.74 -24.20
N ASP A 41 16.58 28.01 -24.20
CA ASP A 41 16.51 28.88 -25.39
C ASP A 41 17.89 29.08 -26.00
N ASP A 42 18.91 29.32 -25.17
CA ASP A 42 20.32 29.45 -25.59
C ASP A 42 20.83 28.17 -26.30
N GLU A 43 20.19 27.03 -26.03
CA GLU A 43 20.47 25.73 -26.65
C GLU A 43 19.44 25.31 -27.72
N ALA A 44 18.50 26.19 -28.06
CA ALA A 44 17.39 25.93 -28.97
C ALA A 44 16.60 24.64 -28.63
N GLN A 45 16.43 24.34 -27.33
CA GLN A 45 15.67 23.18 -26.86
C GLN A 45 14.18 23.51 -26.74
N LEU A 46 13.32 22.59 -27.19
CA LEU A 46 11.89 22.69 -26.95
C LEU A 46 11.56 22.26 -25.52
N TYR A 47 10.72 23.03 -24.85
CA TYR A 47 10.25 22.76 -23.50
C TYR A 47 8.82 23.24 -23.27
N PHE A 48 8.25 22.85 -22.14
CA PHE A 48 6.97 23.35 -21.67
C PHE A 48 6.95 23.44 -20.13
N THR A 49 6.03 24.24 -19.59
CA THR A 49 5.86 24.46 -18.15
C THR A 49 4.41 24.87 -17.88
N GLN A 50 3.97 24.83 -16.62
CA GLN A 50 2.61 25.15 -16.16
C GLN A 50 1.50 24.24 -16.70
N GLU A 51 1.87 23.10 -17.25
CA GLU A 51 0.96 22.15 -17.88
C GLU A 51 1.16 20.73 -17.30
N ARG A 52 0.10 19.92 -17.38
CA ARG A 52 0.06 18.47 -17.09
C ARG A 52 0.34 18.05 -15.64
N PHE A 53 1.46 18.45 -15.07
CA PHE A 53 1.88 18.03 -13.73
C PHE A 53 1.25 18.90 -12.64
N ASP A 54 0.88 18.28 -11.52
CA ASP A 54 0.37 18.96 -10.33
C ASP A 54 1.44 19.08 -9.23
N ASP A 55 1.25 20.09 -8.37
CA ASP A 55 2.03 20.34 -7.14
C ASP A 55 1.21 20.05 -5.88
N PHE A 56 0.38 19.01 -5.95
CA PHE A 56 -0.54 18.68 -4.88
C PHE A 56 0.06 17.69 -3.89
N TYR A 57 0.64 16.58 -4.39
CA TYR A 57 1.08 15.46 -3.55
C TYR A 57 2.47 15.61 -2.95
N TYR A 58 2.54 15.95 -1.64
CA TYR A 58 3.78 16.03 -0.83
C TYR A 58 4.61 14.73 -0.70
N GLY A 59 4.36 13.69 -1.51
CA GLY A 59 5.29 12.57 -1.68
C GLY A 59 6.20 12.72 -2.90
N LYS A 60 6.02 13.75 -3.73
CA LYS A 60 6.91 14.05 -4.87
C LYS A 60 8.11 14.86 -4.41
N GLY A 61 9.27 14.61 -5.02
CA GLY A 61 10.51 15.34 -4.74
C GLY A 61 10.42 16.85 -5.02
N SER A 62 9.52 17.29 -5.91
CA SER A 62 9.27 18.70 -6.17
C SER A 62 8.42 19.38 -5.10
N THR A 63 7.48 18.67 -4.49
CA THR A 63 6.52 19.28 -3.55
C THR A 63 6.82 19.03 -2.08
N TYR A 64 7.53 17.94 -1.75
CA TYR A 64 7.94 17.66 -0.38
C TYR A 64 8.79 18.80 0.22
N PRO A 65 9.77 19.40 -0.50
CA PRO A 65 10.52 20.56 -0.01
C PRO A 65 9.64 21.79 0.26
N ASP A 66 8.55 21.97 -0.49
CA ASP A 66 7.63 23.11 -0.32
C ASP A 66 6.91 23.06 1.03
N ALA A 67 6.64 21.84 1.53
CA ALA A 67 6.10 21.62 2.87
C ALA A 67 7.09 21.99 4.00
N HIS A 68 8.33 22.34 3.66
CA HIS A 68 9.40 22.70 4.58
C HIS A 68 10.04 24.08 4.28
N GLY A 69 9.40 24.89 3.44
CA GLY A 69 9.86 26.25 3.14
C GLY A 69 11.09 26.31 2.24
N ALA A 70 11.37 25.24 1.51
CA ALA A 70 12.21 25.25 0.32
C ALA A 70 11.32 25.35 -0.93
N VAL A 71 11.95 25.49 -2.10
CA VAL A 71 11.27 25.45 -3.40
C VAL A 71 11.80 24.24 -4.14
N GLY A 72 10.97 23.21 -4.33
CA GLY A 72 11.36 22.04 -5.10
C GLY A 72 11.00 22.20 -6.58
N ILE A 73 11.83 21.62 -7.45
CA ILE A 73 11.69 21.74 -8.91
C ILE A 73 11.70 20.34 -9.52
N LEU A 74 10.62 19.96 -10.19
CA LEU A 74 10.58 18.79 -11.05
C LEU A 74 11.19 19.15 -12.41
N PHE A 75 12.12 18.30 -12.85
CA PHE A 75 12.57 18.24 -14.24
C PHE A 75 12.16 16.90 -14.83
N GLU A 76 11.46 16.94 -15.96
CA GLU A 76 10.98 15.75 -16.66
C GLU A 76 11.57 15.74 -18.07
N GLN A 77 12.29 14.67 -18.38
CA GLN A 77 13.04 14.52 -19.62
C GLN A 77 12.41 13.43 -20.48
N ALA A 78 12.14 13.74 -21.74
CA ALA A 78 11.76 12.77 -22.76
C ALA A 78 12.73 11.58 -22.77
N SER A 79 12.19 10.37 -22.82
CA SER A 79 12.98 9.15 -22.63
C SER A 79 13.68 8.73 -23.92
N SER A 80 15.01 8.70 -23.91
CA SER A 80 15.83 8.12 -24.98
C SER A 80 15.85 6.60 -24.97
N ARG A 81 15.29 5.94 -23.93
CA ARG A 81 15.17 4.47 -23.75
C ARG A 81 16.46 3.67 -24.04
N GLY A 82 17.63 4.33 -24.02
CA GLY A 82 18.89 3.78 -24.51
C GLY A 82 19.79 4.87 -25.06
N HIS A 83 20.67 4.53 -26.02
CA HIS A 83 21.66 5.46 -26.58
C HIS A 83 21.09 6.48 -27.59
N LEU A 84 20.18 6.03 -28.45
CA LEU A 84 19.56 6.82 -29.51
C LEU A 84 18.20 6.22 -29.82
N GLN A 85 17.18 7.06 -29.94
CA GLN A 85 15.82 6.64 -30.16
C GLN A 85 15.11 7.61 -31.11
N ASP A 86 14.35 7.09 -32.06
CA ASP A 86 13.49 7.93 -32.91
C ASP A 86 12.33 8.49 -32.08
N SER A 87 12.05 9.78 -32.26
CA SER A 87 10.89 10.49 -31.71
C SER A 87 10.19 11.28 -32.81
N ILE A 88 8.99 11.77 -32.53
CA ILE A 88 8.30 12.71 -33.44
C ILE A 88 9.10 14.00 -33.71
N ASN A 89 10.05 14.35 -32.85
CA ASN A 89 10.90 15.54 -32.95
C ASN A 89 12.27 15.23 -33.59
N GLY A 90 12.44 14.04 -34.16
CA GLY A 90 13.71 13.54 -34.68
C GLY A 90 14.44 12.62 -33.70
N GLN A 91 15.73 12.39 -33.93
CA GLN A 91 16.51 11.44 -33.12
C GLN A 91 16.85 12.04 -31.74
N LEU A 92 16.44 11.35 -30.68
CA LEU A 92 16.73 11.69 -29.30
C LEU A 92 17.89 10.85 -28.77
N SER A 93 19.04 11.49 -28.53
CA SER A 93 20.24 10.81 -28.00
C SER A 93 20.30 10.85 -26.47
N PHE A 94 20.92 9.84 -25.87
CA PHE A 94 21.17 9.81 -24.42
C PHE A 94 22.00 11.02 -23.96
N ALA A 95 22.99 11.42 -24.74
CA ALA A 95 23.80 12.60 -24.46
C ALA A 95 22.95 13.88 -24.37
N GLN A 96 21.98 14.05 -25.28
CA GLN A 96 21.04 15.18 -25.22
C GLN A 96 20.17 15.13 -23.95
N THR A 97 19.68 13.94 -23.57
CA THR A 97 18.88 13.80 -22.35
C THR A 97 19.66 14.15 -21.08
N ILE A 98 20.97 13.85 -21.03
CA ILE A 98 21.85 14.27 -19.94
C ILE A 98 22.11 15.78 -20.00
N LYS A 99 22.37 16.32 -21.20
CA LYS A 99 22.69 17.73 -21.41
C LYS A 99 21.59 18.63 -20.83
N ASN A 100 20.33 18.37 -21.15
CA ASN A 100 19.21 19.18 -20.64
C ASN A 100 19.16 19.20 -19.11
N GLN A 101 19.35 18.05 -18.46
CA GLN A 101 19.38 17.95 -17.00
C GLN A 101 20.54 18.76 -16.38
N VAL A 102 21.71 18.72 -17.01
CA VAL A 102 22.88 19.51 -16.57
C VAL A 102 22.62 21.00 -16.77
N THR A 103 22.10 21.39 -17.93
CA THR A 103 21.78 22.77 -18.28
C THR A 103 20.77 23.37 -17.31
N THR A 104 19.68 22.67 -17.02
CA THR A 104 18.69 23.19 -16.08
C THR A 104 19.21 23.20 -14.65
N SER A 105 20.02 22.23 -14.23
CA SER A 105 20.69 22.26 -12.92
C SER A 105 21.56 23.51 -12.73
N PHE A 106 22.37 23.89 -13.73
CA PHE A 106 23.16 25.12 -13.64
C PHE A 106 22.29 26.39 -13.64
N SER A 107 21.22 26.39 -14.43
CA SER A 107 20.28 27.53 -14.42
C SER A 107 19.56 27.69 -13.08
N THR A 108 19.26 26.59 -12.35
CA THR A 108 18.76 26.65 -10.97
C THR A 108 19.72 27.40 -10.06
N PHE A 109 21.02 27.07 -10.10
CA PHE A 109 22.03 27.78 -9.30
C PHE A 109 22.13 29.26 -9.66
N LYS A 110 22.09 29.57 -10.98
CA LYS A 110 22.15 30.95 -11.47
C LYS A 110 20.96 31.77 -10.96
N GLY A 111 19.74 31.25 -11.11
CA GLY A 111 18.51 31.92 -10.64
C GLY A 111 18.47 32.06 -9.12
N ALA A 112 18.78 30.99 -8.39
CA ALA A 112 18.82 31.02 -6.93
C ALA A 112 19.85 32.01 -6.37
N LEU A 113 21.03 32.13 -7.00
CA LEU A 113 22.05 33.11 -6.60
C LEU A 113 21.63 34.54 -6.90
N ALA A 114 21.07 34.80 -8.08
CA ALA A 114 20.59 36.13 -8.47
C ALA A 114 19.45 36.62 -7.57
N HIS A 115 18.57 35.71 -7.12
CA HIS A 115 17.43 36.01 -6.26
C HIS A 115 17.62 35.52 -4.82
N LYS A 116 18.87 35.39 -4.36
CA LYS A 116 19.23 34.84 -3.04
C LYS A 116 18.42 35.44 -1.89
N SER A 117 18.26 36.77 -1.89
CA SER A 117 17.51 37.47 -0.84
C SER A 117 16.04 37.04 -0.78
N SER A 118 15.39 36.82 -1.93
CA SER A 118 13.99 36.39 -2.00
C SER A 118 13.81 34.96 -1.49
N PHE A 119 14.71 34.03 -1.85
CA PHE A 119 14.68 32.66 -1.33
C PHE A 119 14.92 32.59 0.18
N LEU A 120 15.89 33.35 0.70
CA LEU A 120 16.14 33.42 2.14
C LEU A 120 14.97 34.05 2.90
N GLN A 121 14.35 35.08 2.33
CA GLN A 121 13.16 35.71 2.91
C GLN A 121 11.98 34.74 2.93
N HIS A 122 11.74 34.00 1.85
CA HIS A 122 10.69 32.98 1.79
C HIS A 122 10.88 31.92 2.89
N HIS A 123 12.09 31.40 3.06
CA HIS A 123 12.39 30.44 4.11
C HIS A 123 12.12 31.00 5.52
N ALA A 124 12.53 32.26 5.78
CA ALA A 124 12.28 32.92 7.05
C ALA A 124 10.77 33.19 7.28
N GLN A 125 10.03 33.56 6.23
CA GLN A 125 8.60 33.84 6.28
C GLN A 125 7.77 32.58 6.44
N PHE A 126 8.17 31.48 5.80
CA PHE A 126 7.51 30.18 5.86
C PHE A 126 7.23 29.74 7.30
N THR A 127 8.18 29.92 8.21
CA THR A 127 8.00 29.57 9.63
C THR A 127 6.86 30.38 10.27
N ARG A 128 6.83 31.69 10.03
CA ARG A 128 5.79 32.58 10.57
C ARG A 128 4.42 32.27 10.01
N GLU A 129 4.33 32.03 8.71
CA GLU A 129 3.07 31.64 8.06
C GLU A 129 2.57 30.28 8.56
N THR A 130 3.48 29.32 8.73
CA THR A 130 3.14 28.00 9.28
C THR A 130 2.59 28.12 10.70
N GLN A 131 3.18 28.97 11.54
CA GLN A 131 2.66 29.28 12.87
C GLN A 131 1.28 29.97 12.80
N ALA A 132 1.06 30.89 11.86
CA ALA A 132 -0.24 31.53 11.68
C ALA A 132 -1.33 30.54 11.25
N LEU A 133 -1.04 29.65 10.30
CA LEU A 133 -1.96 28.57 9.89
C LEU A 133 -2.29 27.66 11.07
N GLN A 134 -1.27 27.23 11.82
CA GLN A 134 -1.45 26.44 13.04
C GLN A 134 -2.31 27.17 14.08
N GLN A 135 -2.19 28.49 14.22
CA GLN A 135 -3.00 29.27 15.16
C GLN A 135 -4.46 29.44 14.72
N GLN A 136 -4.72 29.45 13.42
CA GLN A 136 -6.08 29.56 12.84
C GLN A 136 -6.82 28.21 12.80
N ASP A 137 -6.12 27.09 12.64
CA ASP A 137 -6.73 25.77 12.58
C ASP A 137 -7.34 25.35 13.94
N GLU A 138 -8.50 24.71 13.94
CA GLU A 138 -9.14 24.21 15.16
C GLU A 138 -8.50 22.90 15.65
N VAL A 139 -7.86 22.15 14.74
CA VAL A 139 -7.22 20.87 15.03
C VAL A 139 -5.95 21.08 15.85
N GLY A 140 -5.94 20.54 17.07
CA GLY A 140 -4.82 20.56 18.00
C GLY A 140 -3.91 19.34 17.94
N GLY A 141 -4.35 18.27 17.29
CA GLY A 141 -3.59 17.03 17.15
C GLY A 141 -4.44 15.86 16.67
N TYR A 142 -3.79 14.71 16.50
CA TYR A 142 -4.42 13.46 16.08
C TYR A 142 -4.14 12.36 17.11
N LEU A 143 -5.17 11.58 17.44
CA LEU A 143 -5.01 10.30 18.14
C LEU A 143 -5.04 9.17 17.12
N ILE A 144 -4.15 8.20 17.28
CA ILE A 144 -4.01 7.03 16.40
C ILE A 144 -4.00 5.79 17.28
N ALA A 145 -4.94 4.88 17.10
CA ALA A 145 -4.96 3.61 17.82
C ALA A 145 -3.93 2.67 17.18
N LEU A 146 -3.00 2.16 17.98
CA LEU A 146 -2.05 1.15 17.54
C LEU A 146 -2.76 -0.20 17.42
N SER A 147 -2.26 -1.03 16.50
CA SER A 147 -2.83 -2.36 16.24
C SER A 147 -2.10 -3.47 17.00
N HIS A 148 -2.57 -4.72 16.90
CA HIS A 148 -1.81 -5.88 17.40
C HIS A 148 -0.59 -6.25 16.51
N ASP A 149 -0.38 -5.55 15.40
CA ASP A 149 0.80 -5.71 14.54
C ASP A 149 1.91 -4.77 15.02
N ALA A 150 2.83 -5.31 15.83
CA ALA A 150 3.93 -4.56 16.40
C ALA A 150 4.83 -3.97 15.30
N LYS A 151 5.12 -4.75 14.25
CA LYS A 151 5.97 -4.29 13.15
C LYS A 151 5.37 -3.16 12.34
N ARG A 152 4.04 -3.15 12.16
CA ARG A 152 3.32 -2.03 11.52
C ARG A 152 3.30 -0.78 12.40
N ASN A 153 3.08 -0.94 13.69
CA ASN A 153 3.14 0.16 14.67
C ASN A 153 4.54 0.80 14.70
N GLN A 154 5.61 -0.01 14.72
CA GLN A 154 6.98 0.49 14.64
C GLN A 154 7.22 1.30 13.36
N ALA A 155 6.72 0.82 12.22
CA ALA A 155 6.94 1.48 10.94
C ALA A 155 6.22 2.82 10.79
N ILE A 156 5.04 3.01 11.39
CA ILE A 156 4.38 4.33 11.35
C ILE A 156 5.16 5.33 12.22
N VAL A 157 5.63 4.92 13.40
CA VAL A 157 6.44 5.78 14.26
C VAL A 157 7.79 6.10 13.61
N ALA A 158 8.45 5.11 13.01
CA ALA A 158 9.69 5.32 12.26
C ALA A 158 9.49 6.28 11.08
N ASN A 159 8.37 6.16 10.35
CA ASN A 159 8.06 7.04 9.24
C ASN A 159 7.82 8.49 9.71
N LEU A 160 6.97 8.69 10.72
CA LEU A 160 6.71 10.02 11.29
C LEU A 160 8.01 10.65 11.82
N ASN A 161 8.84 9.88 12.53
CA ASN A 161 10.10 10.36 13.08
C ASN A 161 11.15 10.65 11.98
N ALA A 162 11.19 9.89 10.88
CA ALA A 162 12.04 10.20 9.73
C ALA A 162 11.69 11.57 9.09
N HIS A 163 10.44 12.00 9.25
CA HIS A 163 9.97 13.33 8.86
C HIS A 163 10.10 14.39 9.98
N ASN A 164 10.79 14.09 11.09
CA ASN A 164 10.87 14.93 12.29
C ASN A 164 9.51 15.33 12.88
N ILE A 165 8.49 14.48 12.70
CA ILE A 165 7.18 14.66 13.31
C ILE A 165 7.25 14.07 14.72
N THR A 166 7.06 14.92 15.71
CA THR A 166 7.05 14.53 17.12
C THR A 166 5.83 13.66 17.42
N THR A 167 6.08 12.45 17.90
CA THR A 167 5.04 11.47 18.28
C THR A 167 5.13 11.17 19.77
N THR A 168 3.99 11.11 20.46
CA THR A 168 3.92 10.73 21.87
C THR A 168 3.03 9.51 22.04
N LEU A 169 3.33 8.66 23.03
CA LEU A 169 2.54 7.51 23.43
C LEU A 169 1.61 7.91 24.58
N LEU A 170 0.34 7.53 24.49
CA LEU A 170 -0.68 7.91 25.43
C LEU A 170 -0.45 7.26 26.81
N ASN A 171 -0.57 8.03 27.91
CA ASN A 171 -0.37 7.57 29.28
C ASN A 171 -1.67 7.22 30.02
N SER A 172 -2.83 7.64 29.49
CA SER A 172 -4.14 7.42 30.10
C SER A 172 -5.19 7.15 29.03
N ASP A 173 -6.19 6.32 29.33
CA ASP A 173 -7.24 5.99 28.37
C ASP A 173 -8.07 7.24 28.02
N ILE A 174 -8.37 7.41 26.72
CA ILE A 174 -9.21 8.50 26.22
C ILE A 174 -10.21 7.92 25.21
N LYS A 175 -11.47 8.38 25.29
CA LYS A 175 -12.50 8.05 24.31
C LYS A 175 -12.95 9.31 23.58
N VAL A 176 -12.85 9.31 22.24
CA VAL A 176 -13.26 10.42 21.37
C VAL A 176 -13.98 9.86 20.15
N ASN A 177 -15.11 10.46 19.76
CA ASN A 177 -15.90 10.04 18.57
C ASN A 177 -16.22 8.53 18.56
N ASN A 178 -16.55 7.96 19.72
CA ASN A 178 -16.80 6.53 19.94
C ASN A 178 -15.61 5.58 19.67
N ILE A 179 -14.41 6.12 19.46
CA ILE A 179 -13.17 5.35 19.39
C ILE A 179 -12.47 5.41 20.75
N GLU A 180 -12.07 4.25 21.24
CA GLU A 180 -11.31 4.09 22.48
C GLU A 180 -9.81 4.04 22.15
N PHE A 181 -9.03 4.86 22.85
CA PHE A 181 -7.58 4.93 22.76
C PHE A 181 -7.03 4.56 24.13
N THR A 182 -6.36 3.41 24.23
CA THR A 182 -5.86 2.91 25.50
C THR A 182 -4.42 3.35 25.75
N ALA A 183 -4.09 3.56 27.03
CA ALA A 183 -2.74 3.90 27.47
C ALA A 183 -1.73 2.85 26.98
N GLY A 184 -0.59 3.31 26.48
CA GLY A 184 0.46 2.46 25.91
C GLY A 184 0.16 1.88 24.52
N ASN A 185 -1.07 2.01 23.99
CA ASN A 185 -1.48 1.46 22.69
C ASN A 185 -2.12 2.51 21.78
N ALA A 186 -1.86 3.79 22.02
CA ALA A 186 -2.28 4.87 21.15
C ALA A 186 -1.20 5.95 21.06
N LEU A 187 -1.05 6.51 19.86
CA LEU A 187 -0.19 7.65 19.63
C LEU A 187 -1.00 8.94 19.68
N PHE A 188 -0.41 9.98 20.25
CA PHE A 188 -0.85 11.36 20.10
C PHE A 188 0.19 12.13 19.28
N VAL A 189 -0.28 12.84 18.26
CA VAL A 189 0.56 13.67 17.39
C VAL A 189 0.00 15.08 17.40
N THR A 190 0.65 15.97 18.16
CA THR A 190 0.23 17.37 18.28
C THR A 190 0.43 18.12 16.97
N THR A 191 -0.49 18.99 16.59
CA THR A 191 -0.26 19.92 15.48
C THR A 191 0.66 21.08 15.86
N ALA A 192 0.93 21.28 17.16
CA ALA A 192 1.77 22.33 17.74
C ALA A 192 3.28 22.09 17.53
N GLN A 193 3.72 21.87 16.29
CA GLN A 193 5.10 21.58 15.93
C GLN A 193 5.48 22.17 14.55
N PRO A 194 6.78 22.30 14.22
CA PRO A 194 7.23 22.89 12.95
C PRO A 194 6.69 22.18 11.70
N GLN A 195 6.47 20.86 11.79
CA GLN A 195 5.99 20.04 10.67
C GLN A 195 4.48 20.13 10.40
N TYR A 196 3.81 21.17 10.91
CA TYR A 196 2.36 21.36 10.77
C TYR A 196 1.83 21.15 9.35
N ARG A 197 2.44 21.76 8.31
CA ARG A 197 1.93 21.64 6.93
C ARG A 197 1.99 20.20 6.41
N LEU A 198 3.11 19.51 6.59
CA LEU A 198 3.24 18.10 6.22
C LEU A 198 2.28 17.23 7.03
N LEU A 199 2.21 17.45 8.35
CA LEU A 199 1.34 16.70 9.26
C LEU A 199 -0.14 16.84 8.88
N SER A 200 -0.63 18.07 8.67
CA SER A 200 -2.02 18.31 8.25
C SER A 200 -2.31 17.70 6.89
N SER A 201 -1.32 17.63 5.99
CA SER A 201 -1.45 16.92 4.72
C SER A 201 -1.53 15.40 4.91
N LEU A 202 -0.70 14.81 5.78
CA LEU A 202 -0.65 13.36 6.05
C LEU A 202 -1.91 12.83 6.72
N PHE A 203 -2.70 13.66 7.41
CA PHE A 203 -3.94 13.25 8.05
C PHE A 203 -5.19 13.79 7.35
N SER A 204 -5.04 14.40 6.17
CA SER A 204 -6.18 14.97 5.43
C SER A 204 -7.12 13.88 4.92
N THR A 205 -8.42 14.12 5.09
CA THR A 205 -9.53 13.35 4.50
C THR A 205 -10.34 14.21 3.52
N ARG A 206 -9.76 15.30 3.01
CA ARG A 206 -10.41 16.24 2.09
C ARG A 206 -10.91 15.53 0.83
N GLN A 207 -12.09 15.93 0.37
CA GLN A 207 -12.72 15.42 -0.87
C GLN A 207 -13.10 16.53 -1.86
N SER A 208 -12.89 17.79 -1.51
CA SER A 208 -13.23 18.95 -2.35
C SER A 208 -11.99 19.78 -2.63
N PHE A 209 -11.81 20.17 -3.89
CA PHE A 209 -10.62 20.83 -4.39
C PHE A 209 -11.01 21.97 -5.35
N PRO A 210 -10.19 23.06 -5.44
CA PRO A 210 -10.41 24.11 -6.42
C PRO A 210 -10.36 23.60 -7.87
N ASP A 211 -9.45 22.66 -8.13
CA ASP A 211 -9.36 21.90 -9.38
C ASP A 211 -9.38 20.41 -9.02
N ASN A 212 -10.26 19.68 -9.68
CA ASN A 212 -10.53 18.27 -9.43
C ASN A 212 -9.71 17.33 -10.33
N THR A 213 -8.80 17.88 -11.13
CA THR A 213 -7.93 17.09 -12.00
C THR A 213 -6.62 16.78 -11.28
N PHE A 214 -6.26 15.50 -11.20
CA PHE A 214 -5.02 15.04 -10.57
C PHE A 214 -4.19 14.22 -11.54
N TYR A 215 -2.88 14.45 -11.55
CA TYR A 215 -1.94 13.73 -12.39
C TYR A 215 -1.61 12.34 -11.82
N ASP A 216 -1.53 12.21 -10.49
CA ASP A 216 -1.07 10.98 -9.82
C ASP A 216 -1.96 10.57 -8.66
N VAL A 217 -1.97 11.37 -7.58
CA VAL A 217 -2.61 11.02 -6.31
C VAL A 217 -3.35 12.22 -5.72
N SER A 218 -4.58 11.99 -5.24
CA SER A 218 -5.43 12.97 -4.57
C SER A 218 -5.57 12.75 -3.05
N ASN A 219 -5.10 11.62 -2.51
CA ASN A 219 -5.01 11.38 -1.06
C ASN A 219 -3.85 10.46 -0.66
N TRP A 220 -3.28 10.69 0.53
CA TRP A 220 -2.19 9.89 1.09
C TRP A 220 -2.26 9.87 2.62
N ASN A 221 -3.48 9.70 3.15
CA ASN A 221 -3.68 9.68 4.59
C ASN A 221 -2.88 8.53 5.23
N ILE A 222 -1.94 8.88 6.13
CA ILE A 222 -0.98 7.91 6.68
C ILE A 222 -1.63 6.90 7.62
N ALA A 223 -2.63 7.30 8.41
CA ALA A 223 -3.33 6.38 9.30
C ALA A 223 -4.16 5.36 8.50
N LEU A 224 -4.87 5.84 7.46
CA LEU A 224 -5.61 4.96 6.55
C LEU A 224 -4.67 4.03 5.78
N ALA A 225 -3.52 4.54 5.32
CA ALA A 225 -2.51 3.74 4.62
C ALA A 225 -1.94 2.61 5.47
N TYR A 226 -1.99 2.73 6.80
CA TYR A 226 -1.55 1.70 7.75
C TYR A 226 -2.72 0.90 8.35
N ASN A 227 -3.97 1.12 7.89
CA ASN A 227 -5.18 0.54 8.48
C ASN A 227 -5.26 0.76 10.00
N LEU A 228 -5.02 1.99 10.46
CA LEU A 228 -5.12 2.39 11.86
C LEU A 228 -6.29 3.35 12.05
N ALA A 229 -7.11 3.10 13.08
CA ALA A 229 -8.16 4.01 13.47
C ALA A 229 -7.54 5.31 14.02
N PHE A 230 -8.07 6.45 13.61
CA PHE A 230 -7.58 7.75 14.07
C PHE A 230 -8.73 8.75 14.21
N THR A 231 -8.51 9.80 15.01
CA THR A 231 -9.41 10.95 15.10
C THR A 231 -8.61 12.23 15.32
N SER A 232 -9.10 13.35 14.81
CA SER A 232 -8.61 14.68 15.18
C SER A 232 -9.12 15.09 16.57
N LEU A 233 -8.33 15.89 17.27
CA LEU A 233 -8.70 16.57 18.51
C LEU A 233 -8.74 18.08 18.25
N THR A 234 -9.67 18.77 18.89
CA THR A 234 -9.62 20.23 19.00
C THR A 234 -8.39 20.67 19.82
N LYS A 235 -7.93 21.91 19.65
CA LYS A 235 -6.88 22.49 20.50
C LYS A 235 -7.14 22.37 22.00
N ARG A 236 -8.41 22.44 22.43
CA ARG A 236 -8.78 22.32 23.85
C ARG A 236 -8.61 20.89 24.36
N GLU A 237 -8.98 19.90 23.54
CA GLU A 237 -8.82 18.48 23.87
C GLU A 237 -7.35 18.08 23.86
N ALA A 238 -6.61 18.47 22.83
CA ALA A 238 -5.19 18.19 22.67
C ALA A 238 -4.34 18.63 23.89
N ARG A 239 -4.66 19.79 24.49
CA ARG A 239 -3.96 20.30 25.70
C ARG A 239 -4.17 19.46 26.96
N LYS A 240 -5.17 18.59 26.97
CA LYS A 240 -5.49 17.72 28.11
C LYS A 240 -4.92 16.31 27.95
N VAL A 241 -4.35 15.99 26.79
CA VAL A 241 -3.80 14.66 26.52
C VAL A 241 -2.52 14.49 27.35
N ASP A 242 -2.53 13.48 28.22
CA ASP A 242 -1.33 13.02 28.93
C ASP A 242 -0.64 11.95 28.08
N ALA A 243 0.56 12.27 27.59
CA ALA A 243 1.33 11.39 26.72
C ALA A 243 2.83 11.66 26.84
N THR A 244 3.64 10.63 26.59
CA THR A 244 5.10 10.65 26.70
C THR A 244 5.76 10.60 25.33
N LEU A 245 6.78 11.43 25.07
CA LEU A 245 7.54 11.40 23.82
C LEU A 245 8.08 10.00 23.50
N VAL A 246 7.93 9.56 22.25
CA VAL A 246 8.51 8.32 21.75
C VAL A 246 9.28 8.56 20.45
N THR A 247 10.53 8.11 20.42
CA THR A 247 11.33 8.06 19.17
C THR A 247 11.22 6.69 18.49
N GLN A 248 10.81 5.67 19.26
CA GLN A 248 10.52 4.32 18.82
C GLN A 248 9.46 3.73 19.76
N ILE A 249 8.57 2.88 19.24
CA ILE A 249 7.80 1.96 20.09
C ILE A 249 8.75 0.83 20.44
N SER A 250 8.95 0.59 21.74
CA SER A 250 10.07 -0.20 22.28
C SER A 250 10.31 -1.49 21.51
N ASP A 251 11.52 -1.59 20.97
CA ASP A 251 12.07 -2.78 20.34
C ASP A 251 12.96 -3.46 21.38
N ASP A 252 12.36 -4.05 22.42
CA ASP A 252 13.17 -4.80 23.39
C ASP A 252 13.51 -6.17 22.80
N GLN A 253 14.27 -6.16 21.70
CA GLN A 253 14.73 -7.36 21.00
C GLN A 253 15.50 -8.29 21.95
N LYS A 254 16.22 -7.72 22.93
CA LYS A 254 16.92 -8.49 23.96
C LYS A 254 15.95 -9.16 24.91
N SER A 255 14.91 -8.46 25.37
CA SER A 255 13.84 -9.07 26.17
C SER A 255 13.06 -10.11 25.36
N LEU A 256 12.72 -9.84 24.10
CA LEU A 256 12.02 -10.80 23.24
C LEU A 256 12.83 -12.06 22.99
N ALA A 257 14.12 -11.93 22.65
CA ALA A 257 15.01 -13.08 22.51
C ALA A 257 15.09 -13.85 23.84
N SER A 258 15.26 -13.15 24.96
CA SER A 258 15.25 -13.79 26.29
C SER A 258 13.93 -14.53 26.57
N MET A 259 12.79 -13.95 26.20
CA MET A 259 11.48 -14.57 26.30
C MET A 259 11.37 -15.82 25.42
N ASN A 260 11.69 -15.72 24.12
CA ASN A 260 11.66 -16.83 23.16
C ASN A 260 12.57 -18.00 23.56
N HIS A 261 13.75 -17.71 24.11
CA HIS A 261 14.66 -18.71 24.64
C HIS A 261 14.15 -19.35 25.95
N ALA A 262 13.37 -18.62 26.75
CA ALA A 262 12.68 -19.17 27.92
C ALA A 262 11.42 -19.98 27.57
N VAL A 263 10.90 -19.89 26.32
CA VAL A 263 9.72 -20.66 25.89
C VAL A 263 10.01 -22.16 25.91
N ALA A 264 9.26 -22.89 26.75
CA ALA A 264 9.31 -24.33 26.85
C ALA A 264 7.95 -24.92 26.44
N SER A 265 7.96 -25.90 25.53
CA SER A 265 6.75 -26.53 25.03
C SER A 265 6.79 -28.05 25.22
N LYS A 266 5.62 -28.65 25.47
CA LYS A 266 5.44 -30.11 25.43
C LYS A 266 4.87 -30.59 24.09
N VAL A 267 4.02 -29.77 23.45
CA VAL A 267 3.22 -30.20 22.29
C VAL A 267 3.53 -29.38 21.04
N ALA A 268 3.56 -28.05 21.15
CA ALA A 268 3.82 -27.16 20.02
C ALA A 268 4.32 -25.78 20.44
N TYR A 269 5.07 -25.12 19.56
CA TYR A 269 5.29 -23.67 19.64
C TYR A 269 4.27 -23.00 18.72
N VAL A 270 3.78 -21.81 19.09
CA VAL A 270 2.84 -21.05 18.28
C VAL A 270 3.30 -19.59 18.13
N PHE A 271 2.91 -18.97 17.02
CA PHE A 271 2.99 -17.52 16.83
C PHE A 271 1.75 -17.02 16.09
N THR A 272 1.35 -15.81 16.41
CA THR A 272 0.15 -15.16 15.87
C THR A 272 0.40 -14.68 14.44
N TRP A 273 -0.67 -14.53 13.65
CA TRP A 273 -0.56 -14.15 12.23
C TRP A 273 -0.74 -12.64 12.01
N GLU A 274 -1.16 -11.92 13.04
CA GLU A 274 -1.44 -10.49 13.07
C GLU A 274 -0.19 -9.65 12.76
N ASP A 275 0.99 -10.07 13.23
CA ASP A 275 2.23 -9.30 13.00
C ASP A 275 2.70 -9.36 11.54
N SER A 276 3.13 -8.23 10.97
CA SER A 276 3.59 -8.14 9.56
C SER A 276 4.79 -9.06 9.26
N SER A 277 5.57 -9.45 10.27
CA SER A 277 6.71 -10.38 10.13
C SER A 277 6.32 -11.86 10.15
N ALA A 278 5.10 -12.21 10.56
CA ALA A 278 4.64 -13.60 10.67
C ALA A 278 4.74 -14.41 9.36
N PRO A 279 4.40 -13.86 8.16
CA PRO A 279 4.58 -14.59 6.91
C PRO A 279 6.05 -14.88 6.59
N ALA A 280 6.96 -13.95 6.91
CA ALA A 280 8.39 -14.15 6.75
C ALA A 280 8.90 -15.29 7.66
N LEU A 281 8.39 -15.37 8.89
CA LEU A 281 8.75 -16.45 9.81
C LEU A 281 8.23 -17.80 9.31
N LEU A 282 6.97 -17.86 8.88
CA LEU A 282 6.39 -19.10 8.33
C LEU A 282 7.18 -19.58 7.10
N TYR A 283 7.53 -18.69 6.18
CA TYR A 283 8.36 -19.03 5.03
C TYR A 283 9.69 -19.67 5.47
N ARG A 284 10.42 -19.01 6.38
CA ARG A 284 11.73 -19.50 6.86
C ARG A 284 11.63 -20.83 7.61
N VAL A 285 10.58 -21.03 8.40
CA VAL A 285 10.26 -22.30 9.05
C VAL A 285 10.14 -23.41 8.00
N LEU A 286 9.33 -23.19 6.97
CA LEU A 286 9.10 -24.17 5.91
C LEU A 286 10.35 -24.42 5.06
N ALA A 287 11.11 -23.36 4.75
CA ALA A 287 12.35 -23.44 3.98
C ALA A 287 13.50 -24.14 4.74
N ASN A 288 13.37 -24.29 6.06
CA ASN A 288 14.30 -25.05 6.91
C ASN A 288 13.75 -26.44 7.29
N ASP A 289 12.82 -26.97 6.49
CA ASP A 289 12.20 -28.30 6.65
C ASP A 289 11.47 -28.50 7.99
N LEU A 290 11.08 -27.41 8.67
CA LEU A 290 10.26 -27.49 9.87
C LEU A 290 8.79 -27.60 9.47
N GLN A 291 8.08 -28.54 10.08
CA GLN A 291 6.66 -28.74 9.80
C GLN A 291 5.82 -27.75 10.58
N ALA A 292 4.92 -27.07 9.88
CA ALA A 292 3.95 -26.16 10.46
C ALA A 292 2.51 -26.53 10.12
N ARG A 293 1.59 -26.00 10.92
CA ARG A 293 0.14 -26.03 10.69
C ARG A 293 -0.43 -24.62 10.78
N ILE A 294 -1.51 -24.37 10.05
CA ILE A 294 -2.26 -23.12 10.08
C ILE A 294 -3.63 -23.41 10.68
N ALA A 295 -4.01 -22.65 11.71
CA ALA A 295 -5.34 -22.76 12.30
C ALA A 295 -6.41 -22.19 11.36
N GLY A 296 -7.28 -23.04 10.81
CA GLY A 296 -8.41 -22.58 9.99
C GLY A 296 -9.59 -22.02 10.79
N LYS A 297 -9.55 -22.11 12.12
CA LYS A 297 -10.56 -21.61 13.05
C LYS A 297 -9.88 -21.12 14.34
N PRO A 298 -10.50 -20.18 15.09
CA PRO A 298 -9.97 -19.78 16.38
C PRO A 298 -10.01 -20.93 17.39
N PHE A 299 -9.11 -20.88 18.37
CA PHE A 299 -9.01 -21.85 19.46
C PHE A 299 -8.39 -21.22 20.71
N SER A 300 -8.50 -21.88 21.85
CA SER A 300 -7.75 -21.53 23.05
C SER A 300 -6.80 -22.63 23.46
N ALA A 301 -5.70 -22.31 24.14
CA ALA A 301 -4.76 -23.32 24.59
C ALA A 301 -4.13 -22.97 25.93
N LYS A 302 -3.78 -24.01 26.69
CA LYS A 302 -2.98 -23.87 27.91
C LYS A 302 -1.52 -23.61 27.55
N THR A 303 -1.02 -22.45 27.91
CA THR A 303 0.36 -22.05 27.62
C THR A 303 1.30 -22.50 28.73
N GLN A 304 2.59 -22.32 28.51
CA GLN A 304 3.65 -22.69 29.46
C GLN A 304 3.55 -21.97 30.81
N SER A 305 2.90 -20.80 30.88
CA SER A 305 2.62 -20.08 32.13
C SER A 305 1.54 -20.77 32.97
N GLY A 306 0.78 -21.70 32.39
CA GLY A 306 -0.40 -22.31 32.99
C GLY A 306 -1.71 -21.57 32.69
N GLU A 307 -1.64 -20.42 32.02
CA GLU A 307 -2.79 -19.63 31.61
C GLU A 307 -3.46 -20.18 30.33
N VAL A 308 -4.72 -19.81 30.12
CA VAL A 308 -5.44 -20.12 28.87
C VAL A 308 -5.43 -18.87 28.01
N GLU A 309 -4.77 -18.96 26.85
CA GLU A 309 -4.73 -17.88 25.86
C GLU A 309 -5.63 -18.21 24.68
N GLN A 310 -6.15 -17.17 24.02
CA GLN A 310 -7.00 -17.25 22.83
C GLN A 310 -6.16 -16.97 21.59
N PHE A 311 -6.37 -17.76 20.54
CA PHE A 311 -5.66 -17.67 19.27
C PHE A 311 -6.65 -17.51 18.14
N ALA A 312 -6.44 -16.48 17.32
CA ALA A 312 -7.28 -16.18 16.18
C ALA A 312 -7.06 -17.18 15.02
N ALA A 313 -7.95 -17.16 14.03
CA ALA A 313 -7.74 -17.95 12.82
C ALA A 313 -6.53 -17.42 12.03
N GLY A 314 -5.78 -18.32 11.40
CA GLY A 314 -4.50 -18.01 10.76
C GLY A 314 -3.28 -18.22 11.65
N THR A 315 -3.46 -18.35 12.97
CA THR A 315 -2.37 -18.69 13.92
C THR A 315 -1.54 -19.86 13.42
N ILE A 316 -0.22 -19.75 13.55
CA ILE A 316 0.72 -20.78 13.10
C ILE A 316 1.14 -21.66 14.28
N ILE A 317 1.13 -22.97 14.06
CA ILE A 317 1.53 -23.99 15.02
C ILE A 317 2.73 -24.74 14.47
N ILE A 318 3.76 -24.88 15.28
CA ILE A 318 4.95 -25.72 15.03
C ILE A 318 4.87 -26.94 15.96
N PRO A 319 4.31 -28.07 15.50
CA PRO A 319 4.07 -29.23 16.36
C PRO A 319 5.39 -29.93 16.67
N ALA A 320 5.71 -30.11 17.96
CA ALA A 320 6.97 -30.71 18.39
C ALA A 320 7.12 -32.16 17.91
N GLY A 321 6.03 -32.94 17.94
CA GLY A 321 6.03 -34.35 17.55
C GLY A 321 6.21 -34.63 16.06
N LEU A 322 6.18 -33.60 15.20
CA LEU A 322 6.37 -33.75 13.76
C LEU A 322 7.78 -33.36 13.27
N GLN A 323 8.60 -32.79 14.15
CA GLN A 323 9.93 -32.31 13.77
C GLN A 323 10.93 -33.45 13.70
N ARG A 324 11.80 -33.42 12.68
CA ARG A 324 12.78 -34.49 12.41
C ARG A 324 14.18 -34.17 12.93
N SER A 325 14.56 -32.89 12.92
CA SER A 325 15.89 -32.42 13.35
C SER A 325 15.93 -32.25 14.87
N ALA A 326 16.96 -32.77 15.56
CA ALA A 326 17.12 -32.56 17.00
C ALA A 326 17.32 -31.09 17.42
N GLN A 327 17.78 -30.22 16.50
CA GLN A 327 18.03 -28.79 16.75
C GLN A 327 16.87 -27.88 16.31
N TRP A 328 15.68 -28.43 16.04
CA TRP A 328 14.59 -27.66 15.45
C TRP A 328 14.12 -26.49 16.33
N GLN A 329 14.10 -26.64 17.66
CA GLN A 329 13.70 -25.54 18.56
C GLN A 329 14.66 -24.37 18.48
N GLU A 330 15.96 -24.64 18.42
CA GLU A 330 16.98 -23.59 18.34
C GLU A 330 16.89 -22.85 17.01
N LYS A 331 16.72 -23.57 15.90
CA LYS A 331 16.46 -22.97 14.59
C LYS A 331 15.22 -22.08 14.62
N LEU A 332 14.11 -22.57 15.19
CA LEU A 332 12.86 -21.81 15.30
C LEU A 332 13.08 -20.51 16.09
N ARG A 333 13.72 -20.58 17.26
CA ARG A 333 14.00 -19.41 18.11
C ARG A 333 14.90 -18.40 17.39
N THR A 334 16.00 -18.86 16.78
CA THR A 334 16.89 -17.97 16.01
C THR A 334 16.13 -17.23 14.90
N MET A 335 15.25 -17.92 14.18
CA MET A 335 14.44 -17.30 13.13
C MET A 335 13.41 -16.32 13.70
N ALA A 336 12.74 -16.67 14.80
CA ALA A 336 11.75 -15.83 15.46
C ALA A 336 12.39 -14.56 16.04
N ASP A 337 13.56 -14.68 16.67
CA ASP A 337 14.32 -13.56 17.25
C ASP A 337 14.80 -12.59 16.17
N HIS A 338 15.35 -13.11 15.06
CA HIS A 338 15.74 -12.29 13.91
C HIS A 338 14.57 -11.48 13.34
N LEU A 339 13.36 -12.03 13.36
CA LEU A 339 12.15 -11.39 12.84
C LEU A 339 11.33 -10.67 13.90
N THR A 340 11.83 -10.63 15.13
CA THR A 340 11.17 -10.06 16.30
C THR A 340 9.72 -10.57 16.48
N VAL A 341 9.50 -11.87 16.31
CA VAL A 341 8.20 -12.52 16.49
C VAL A 341 8.20 -13.31 17.81
N GLN A 342 7.18 -13.09 18.63
CA GLN A 342 7.02 -13.81 19.90
C GLN A 342 6.53 -15.24 19.67
N LEU A 343 7.20 -16.20 20.32
CA LEU A 343 6.77 -17.58 20.40
C LEU A 343 6.02 -17.83 21.71
N VAL A 344 5.00 -18.69 21.64
CA VAL A 344 4.28 -19.19 22.82
C VAL A 344 4.36 -20.72 22.85
N GLY A 345 4.65 -21.28 24.01
CA GLY A 345 4.77 -22.73 24.22
C GLY A 345 3.46 -23.32 24.70
N LEU A 346 2.96 -24.35 24.01
CA LEU A 346 1.75 -25.07 24.40
C LEU A 346 2.06 -26.36 25.17
N THR A 347 1.29 -26.59 26.24
CA THR A 347 1.52 -27.72 27.15
C THR A 347 0.64 -28.94 26.86
N SER A 348 -0.40 -28.77 26.04
CA SER A 348 -1.41 -29.79 25.72
C SER A 348 -1.90 -29.63 24.27
N GLY A 349 -2.25 -30.76 23.63
CA GLY A 349 -2.94 -30.78 22.34
C GLY A 349 -4.46 -30.63 22.45
N LEU A 350 -5.00 -30.90 23.64
CA LEU A 350 -6.40 -30.65 24.00
C LEU A 350 -6.60 -29.15 24.31
N THR A 351 -7.53 -28.54 23.60
CA THR A 351 -7.89 -27.13 23.70
C THR A 351 -9.11 -26.93 24.60
N PRO A 352 -9.15 -25.90 25.48
CA PRO A 352 -10.34 -25.63 26.27
C PRO A 352 -11.56 -25.19 25.44
N GLN A 353 -11.33 -24.47 24.34
CA GLN A 353 -12.36 -23.98 23.41
C GLN A 353 -11.84 -24.00 21.97
N GLY A 354 -12.74 -24.22 21.00
CA GLY A 354 -12.40 -24.22 19.57
C GLY A 354 -11.87 -25.56 19.07
N ILE A 355 -10.95 -25.52 18.11
CA ILE A 355 -10.38 -26.71 17.47
C ILE A 355 -9.13 -27.23 18.20
N ASP A 356 -9.05 -28.54 18.42
CA ASP A 356 -7.85 -29.17 18.97
C ASP A 356 -6.66 -29.12 18.02
N LEU A 357 -5.43 -29.21 18.56
CA LEU A 357 -4.20 -29.11 17.75
C LEU A 357 -4.02 -30.26 16.74
N GLY A 358 -4.70 -31.39 16.95
CA GLY A 358 -4.75 -32.52 16.02
C GLY A 358 -5.92 -32.48 15.04
N SER A 359 -6.76 -31.44 15.07
CA SER A 359 -7.96 -31.32 14.24
C SER A 359 -7.60 -31.24 12.75
N PRO A 360 -8.42 -31.80 11.83
CA PRO A 360 -8.29 -31.54 10.40
C PRO A 360 -8.42 -30.05 10.02
N SER A 361 -8.97 -29.21 10.91
CA SER A 361 -8.99 -27.75 10.71
C SER A 361 -7.63 -27.09 10.98
N MET A 362 -6.63 -27.83 11.48
CA MET A 362 -5.22 -27.44 11.48
C MET A 362 -4.58 -27.85 10.16
N GLN A 363 -4.64 -26.96 9.17
CA GLN A 363 -4.19 -27.24 7.81
C GLN A 363 -2.67 -27.34 7.73
N VAL A 364 -2.17 -28.19 6.82
CA VAL A 364 -0.73 -28.30 6.54
C VAL A 364 -0.24 -27.03 5.88
N ALA A 365 0.77 -26.38 6.46
CA ALA A 365 1.48 -25.31 5.78
C ALA A 365 2.49 -25.91 4.79
N THR A 366 2.51 -25.39 3.56
CA THR A 366 3.37 -25.86 2.47
C THR A 366 4.29 -24.74 2.02
N LEU A 367 5.56 -25.05 1.73
CA LEU A 367 6.52 -24.08 1.21
C LEU A 367 6.01 -23.48 -0.11
N PRO A 368 5.78 -22.16 -0.21
CA PRO A 368 5.40 -21.55 -1.47
C PRO A 368 6.60 -21.43 -2.43
N ASN A 369 6.33 -21.60 -3.72
CA ASN A 369 7.20 -21.22 -4.82
C ASN A 369 6.39 -20.36 -5.79
N VAL A 370 6.74 -19.07 -5.92
CA VAL A 370 5.90 -18.06 -6.55
C VAL A 370 6.53 -17.55 -7.84
N MET A 371 5.73 -17.56 -8.91
CA MET A 371 6.02 -16.87 -10.17
C MET A 371 5.25 -15.55 -10.24
N ILE A 372 5.91 -14.45 -10.59
CA ILE A 372 5.29 -13.18 -10.97
C ILE A 372 5.41 -13.07 -12.49
N VAL A 373 4.29 -12.86 -13.17
CA VAL A 373 4.30 -12.63 -14.62
C VAL A 373 4.66 -11.18 -14.90
N GLY A 374 5.81 -10.98 -15.56
CA GLY A 374 6.35 -9.69 -15.97
C GLY A 374 6.46 -9.55 -17.49
N GLY A 375 7.41 -8.71 -17.93
CA GLY A 375 7.73 -8.50 -19.33
C GLY A 375 6.84 -7.48 -20.03
N VAL A 376 7.09 -7.28 -21.32
CA VAL A 376 6.43 -6.28 -22.17
C VAL A 376 4.91 -6.44 -22.10
N GLY A 377 4.19 -5.37 -21.78
CA GLY A 377 2.73 -5.36 -21.66
C GLY A 377 2.22 -5.48 -20.21
N THR A 378 3.07 -5.88 -19.28
CA THR A 378 2.78 -5.77 -17.83
C THR A 378 3.16 -4.40 -17.30
N SER A 379 2.54 -3.98 -16.19
CA SER A 379 2.92 -2.77 -15.46
C SER A 379 4.20 -3.02 -14.68
N GLU A 380 5.32 -2.46 -15.12
CA GLU A 380 6.61 -2.60 -14.46
C GLU A 380 6.60 -2.08 -13.02
N THR A 381 5.79 -1.06 -12.75
CA THR A 381 5.65 -0.48 -11.40
C THR A 381 4.95 -1.45 -10.46
N GLU A 382 3.84 -2.07 -10.89
CA GLU A 382 3.12 -3.03 -10.04
C GLU A 382 3.87 -4.34 -9.87
N VAL A 383 4.52 -4.84 -10.92
CA VAL A 383 5.42 -6.00 -10.82
C VAL A 383 6.53 -5.69 -9.81
N GLY A 384 7.13 -4.51 -9.89
CA GLY A 384 8.18 -4.06 -8.96
C GLY A 384 7.70 -3.93 -7.51
N GLU A 385 6.49 -3.42 -7.28
CA GLU A 385 5.91 -3.29 -5.94
C GLU A 385 5.61 -4.65 -5.29
N ILE A 386 5.04 -5.59 -6.06
CA ILE A 386 4.78 -6.96 -5.61
C ILE A 386 6.12 -7.67 -5.34
N TRP A 387 7.09 -7.56 -6.25
CA TRP A 387 8.41 -8.15 -6.07
C TRP A 387 9.12 -7.58 -4.84
N HIS A 388 9.10 -6.25 -4.67
CA HIS A 388 9.67 -5.58 -3.50
C HIS A 388 9.03 -6.08 -2.19
N TYR A 389 7.71 -6.32 -2.15
CA TYR A 389 7.05 -6.89 -0.97
C TYR A 389 7.62 -8.27 -0.62
N PHE A 390 7.72 -9.18 -1.60
CA PHE A 390 8.29 -10.50 -1.37
C PHE A 390 9.77 -10.46 -0.96
N ASP A 391 10.57 -9.66 -1.65
CA ASP A 391 12.01 -9.57 -1.43
C ASP A 391 12.37 -8.88 -0.11
N THR A 392 11.76 -7.75 0.20
CA THR A 392 12.18 -6.90 1.33
C THR A 392 11.35 -7.09 2.59
N ARG A 393 10.05 -7.43 2.48
CA ARG A 393 9.19 -7.64 3.66
C ARG A 393 9.19 -9.10 4.09
N LEU A 394 9.05 -10.02 3.12
CA LEU A 394 8.99 -11.44 3.42
C LEU A 394 10.35 -12.12 3.37
N MET A 395 11.34 -11.52 2.68
CA MET A 395 12.63 -12.13 2.38
C MET A 395 12.44 -13.52 1.74
N MET A 396 11.48 -13.57 0.80
CA MET A 396 11.05 -14.76 0.10
C MET A 396 11.45 -14.64 -1.37
N PRO A 397 12.27 -15.57 -1.91
CA PRO A 397 12.63 -15.57 -3.32
C PRO A 397 11.39 -15.85 -4.19
N VAL A 398 11.31 -15.15 -5.31
CA VAL A 398 10.28 -15.32 -6.34
C VAL A 398 10.93 -15.29 -7.71
N ALA A 399 10.30 -15.93 -8.70
CA ALA A 399 10.73 -15.83 -10.09
C ALA A 399 9.87 -14.79 -10.82
N VAL A 400 10.50 -13.78 -11.42
CA VAL A 400 9.83 -12.90 -12.38
C VAL A 400 10.04 -13.51 -13.77
N VAL A 401 8.95 -13.89 -14.43
CA VAL A 401 8.97 -14.53 -15.75
C VAL A 401 8.24 -13.66 -16.74
N ASP A 402 8.93 -13.24 -17.79
CA ASP A 402 8.32 -12.47 -18.88
C ASP A 402 7.22 -13.27 -19.57
N GLN A 403 6.09 -12.62 -19.88
CA GLN A 403 4.92 -13.32 -20.37
C GLN A 403 5.11 -14.05 -21.71
N ASP A 404 6.06 -13.61 -22.54
CA ASP A 404 6.44 -14.26 -23.79
C ASP A 404 7.25 -15.55 -23.57
N ARG A 405 7.74 -15.79 -22.36
CA ARG A 405 8.49 -16.99 -21.97
C ARG A 405 7.66 -18.01 -21.20
N ILE A 406 6.39 -17.71 -20.89
CA ILE A 406 5.49 -18.59 -20.13
C ILE A 406 5.35 -19.97 -20.78
N SER A 407 5.23 -20.05 -22.10
CA SER A 407 5.09 -21.32 -22.82
C SER A 407 6.31 -22.24 -22.67
N SER A 408 7.49 -21.66 -22.41
CA SER A 408 8.75 -22.37 -22.22
C SER A 408 9.09 -22.64 -20.75
N SER A 409 8.33 -22.07 -19.80
CA SER A 409 8.53 -22.31 -18.38
C SER A 409 7.69 -23.49 -17.91
N ASN A 410 8.21 -24.25 -16.95
CA ASN A 410 7.46 -25.35 -16.34
C ASN A 410 6.58 -24.81 -15.21
N MET A 411 5.30 -24.54 -15.49
CA MET A 411 4.34 -24.06 -14.48
C MET A 411 4.23 -25.00 -13.26
N ALA A 412 4.50 -26.31 -13.43
CA ALA A 412 4.41 -27.29 -12.35
C ALA A 412 5.46 -27.09 -11.25
N ASP A 413 6.54 -26.33 -11.51
CA ASP A 413 7.54 -26.00 -10.49
C ASP A 413 6.99 -24.99 -9.47
N PHE A 414 5.94 -24.24 -9.83
CA PHE A 414 5.37 -23.17 -9.02
C PHE A 414 4.09 -23.59 -8.33
N THR A 415 3.90 -23.12 -7.10
CA THR A 415 2.65 -23.27 -6.35
C THR A 415 1.70 -22.09 -6.58
N HIS A 416 2.24 -20.92 -6.94
CA HIS A 416 1.48 -19.69 -7.17
C HIS A 416 1.94 -18.98 -8.44
N ILE A 417 1.00 -18.35 -9.15
CA ILE A 417 1.26 -17.46 -10.28
C ILE A 417 0.52 -16.14 -10.04
N VAL A 418 1.27 -15.03 -10.03
CA VAL A 418 0.76 -13.67 -9.80
C VAL A 418 0.75 -12.88 -11.10
N PHE A 419 -0.41 -12.33 -11.43
CA PHE A 419 -0.67 -11.44 -12.57
C PHE A 419 -0.91 -10.03 -12.04
N ALA A 420 0.09 -9.16 -12.20
CA ALA A 420 -0.04 -7.73 -11.92
C ALA A 420 -1.03 -7.04 -12.89
N SER A 421 -1.26 -5.73 -12.77
CA SER A 421 -1.94 -4.99 -13.84
C SER A 421 -1.12 -5.08 -15.13
N GLY A 422 -1.77 -5.42 -16.24
CA GLY A 422 -1.12 -5.59 -17.54
C GLY A 422 -2.08 -5.99 -18.65
N SER A 423 -1.54 -6.09 -19.86
CA SER A 423 -2.18 -6.73 -21.00
C SER A 423 -1.54 -8.09 -21.23
N TYR A 424 -2.33 -9.14 -21.08
CA TYR A 424 -1.90 -10.53 -21.25
C TYR A 424 -2.31 -11.13 -22.60
N ARG A 425 -2.40 -10.28 -23.62
CA ARG A 425 -2.86 -10.65 -24.98
C ARG A 425 -1.86 -11.52 -25.75
N SER A 426 -0.60 -11.56 -25.32
CA SER A 426 0.42 -12.41 -25.96
C SER A 426 0.34 -13.87 -25.52
N LEU A 427 -0.41 -14.19 -24.47
CA LEU A 427 -0.64 -15.57 -24.06
C LEU A 427 -1.59 -16.26 -25.05
N SER A 428 -1.16 -17.41 -25.55
CA SER A 428 -1.93 -18.21 -26.49
C SER A 428 -3.07 -18.97 -25.79
N ASP A 429 -4.02 -19.47 -26.57
CA ASP A 429 -5.07 -20.35 -26.04
C ASP A 429 -4.49 -21.61 -25.37
N SER A 430 -3.35 -22.12 -25.84
CA SER A 430 -2.68 -23.25 -25.17
C SER A 430 -2.11 -22.85 -23.81
N ASP A 431 -1.52 -21.67 -23.69
CA ASP A 431 -1.00 -21.17 -22.41
C ASP A 431 -2.14 -20.96 -21.40
N ILE A 432 -3.26 -20.42 -21.86
CA ILE A 432 -4.46 -20.20 -21.04
C ILE A 432 -5.06 -21.53 -20.59
N ASN A 433 -5.12 -22.54 -21.47
CA ASN A 433 -5.61 -23.87 -21.13
C ASN A 433 -4.65 -24.60 -20.16
N ALA A 434 -3.34 -24.46 -20.34
CA ALA A 434 -2.34 -24.97 -19.41
C ALA A 434 -2.49 -24.33 -18.03
N LEU A 435 -2.66 -23.00 -17.96
CA LEU A 435 -2.96 -22.27 -16.73
C LEU A 435 -4.22 -22.82 -16.05
N LYS A 436 -5.33 -22.99 -16.80
CA LYS A 436 -6.58 -23.58 -16.27
C LYS A 436 -6.37 -24.98 -15.71
N SER A 437 -5.61 -25.83 -16.39
CA SER A 437 -5.29 -27.17 -15.88
C SER A 437 -4.47 -27.09 -14.60
N TRP A 438 -3.40 -26.29 -14.61
CA TRP A 438 -2.52 -26.09 -13.46
C TRP A 438 -3.28 -25.61 -12.23
N VAL A 439 -4.19 -24.63 -12.37
CA VAL A 439 -5.06 -24.20 -11.27
C VAL A 439 -5.95 -25.35 -10.81
N ARG A 440 -6.66 -26.05 -11.72
CA ARG A 440 -7.51 -27.20 -11.34
C ARG A 440 -6.74 -28.26 -10.57
N ASP A 441 -5.46 -28.42 -10.87
CA ASP A 441 -4.63 -29.44 -10.26
C ASP A 441 -4.09 -29.08 -8.88
N GLY A 442 -4.22 -27.82 -8.47
CA GLY A 442 -3.78 -27.34 -7.16
C GLY A 442 -2.99 -26.04 -7.19
N GLY A 443 -2.77 -25.43 -8.35
CA GLY A 443 -2.15 -24.12 -8.46
C GLY A 443 -3.02 -23.00 -7.87
N VAL A 444 -2.39 -21.89 -7.49
CA VAL A 444 -3.09 -20.67 -7.03
C VAL A 444 -2.81 -19.51 -7.98
N ALA A 445 -3.83 -19.04 -8.69
CA ALA A 445 -3.74 -17.87 -9.56
C ALA A 445 -4.20 -16.61 -8.82
N ILE A 446 -3.36 -15.58 -8.80
CA ILE A 446 -3.62 -14.31 -8.11
C ILE A 446 -3.55 -13.20 -9.15
N GLY A 447 -4.60 -12.36 -9.25
CA GLY A 447 -4.64 -11.22 -10.15
C GLY A 447 -4.86 -9.91 -9.40
N THR A 448 -4.14 -8.84 -9.77
CA THR A 448 -4.39 -7.47 -9.30
C THR A 448 -4.84 -6.59 -10.47
N LYS A 449 -5.83 -5.73 -10.26
CA LYS A 449 -6.40 -4.82 -11.28
C LYS A 449 -6.65 -5.53 -12.62
N ARG A 450 -5.96 -5.14 -13.70
CA ARG A 450 -6.10 -5.75 -15.03
C ARG A 450 -5.67 -7.22 -15.08
N GLY A 451 -4.82 -7.69 -14.17
CA GLY A 451 -4.55 -9.11 -13.98
C GLY A 451 -5.77 -9.87 -13.45
N ALA A 452 -6.53 -9.28 -12.51
CA ALA A 452 -7.82 -9.84 -12.07
C ALA A 452 -8.84 -9.82 -13.21
N ALA A 453 -8.89 -8.73 -14.00
CA ALA A 453 -9.73 -8.66 -15.19
C ALA A 453 -9.38 -9.73 -16.23
N PHE A 454 -8.10 -10.00 -16.46
CA PHE A 454 -7.64 -11.09 -17.33
C PHE A 454 -8.13 -12.45 -16.85
N LEU A 455 -7.96 -12.77 -15.56
CA LEU A 455 -8.45 -14.03 -14.99
C LEU A 455 -9.98 -14.15 -15.12
N ALA A 456 -10.72 -13.05 -14.95
CA ALA A 456 -12.16 -13.01 -15.16
C ALA A 456 -12.55 -13.25 -16.63
N GLN A 457 -11.91 -12.54 -17.57
CA GLN A 457 -12.14 -12.67 -19.00
C GLN A 457 -11.85 -14.08 -19.52
N GLN A 458 -10.84 -14.76 -18.95
CA GLN A 458 -10.51 -16.13 -19.31
C GLN A 458 -11.40 -17.18 -18.61
N GLY A 459 -12.35 -16.78 -17.76
CA GLY A 459 -13.24 -17.69 -17.04
C GLY A 459 -12.56 -18.51 -15.94
N LEU A 460 -11.44 -17.99 -15.39
CA LEU A 460 -10.77 -18.53 -14.20
C LEU A 460 -11.37 -17.92 -12.93
N LEU A 461 -11.57 -16.60 -12.92
CA LEU A 461 -12.16 -15.87 -11.80
C LEU A 461 -13.66 -15.65 -12.05
N GLU A 462 -14.50 -16.01 -11.08
CA GLU A 462 -15.94 -15.77 -11.11
C GLU A 462 -16.28 -14.32 -10.78
N ALA A 463 -15.88 -13.42 -11.67
CA ALA A 463 -16.18 -12.00 -11.60
C ALA A 463 -16.45 -11.46 -13.01
N SER A 464 -17.03 -10.26 -13.09
CA SER A 464 -17.12 -9.52 -14.34
C SER A 464 -16.66 -8.09 -14.12
N VAL A 465 -16.07 -7.49 -15.14
CA VAL A 465 -15.61 -6.11 -15.11
C VAL A 465 -16.70 -5.24 -15.72
N LEU A 466 -16.93 -4.05 -15.18
CA LEU A 466 -17.78 -3.05 -15.82
C LEU A 466 -17.13 -2.58 -17.12
N ASP A 467 -17.91 -2.56 -18.20
CA ASP A 467 -17.43 -2.12 -19.51
C ASP A 467 -17.14 -0.62 -19.49
N SER A 468 -16.15 -0.19 -20.28
CA SER A 468 -15.79 1.24 -20.39
C SER A 468 -16.97 2.10 -20.82
N ASP A 469 -17.80 1.60 -21.74
CA ASP A 469 -18.97 2.33 -22.25
C ASP A 469 -20.00 2.59 -21.14
N ALA A 470 -20.11 1.68 -20.16
CA ALA A 470 -20.99 1.90 -19.02
C ALA A 470 -20.46 3.00 -18.10
N ILE A 471 -19.14 3.15 -17.97
CA ILE A 471 -18.55 4.30 -17.28
C ILE A 471 -18.80 5.57 -18.09
N ASP A 472 -18.54 5.55 -19.40
CA ASP A 472 -18.70 6.72 -20.27
C ASP A 472 -20.13 7.26 -20.29
N ASN A 473 -21.13 6.38 -20.21
CA ASN A 473 -22.55 6.75 -20.21
C ASN A 473 -22.99 7.52 -18.95
N GLU A 474 -22.23 7.44 -17.84
CA GLU A 474 -22.53 8.21 -16.62
C GLU A 474 -22.08 9.68 -16.72
N PHE A 475 -21.33 10.06 -17.76
CA PHE A 475 -20.83 11.41 -17.95
C PHE A 475 -21.39 12.01 -19.25
N SER A 476 -22.28 12.99 -19.12
CA SER A 476 -22.91 13.63 -20.28
C SER A 476 -21.89 14.35 -21.16
N ASN A 477 -22.06 14.21 -22.48
CA ASN A 477 -21.31 14.93 -23.50
C ASN A 477 -22.02 16.21 -23.99
N ASP A 478 -23.21 16.50 -23.44
CA ASP A 478 -24.05 17.60 -23.92
C ASP A 478 -23.42 18.96 -23.64
N GLY A 479 -23.35 19.81 -24.67
CA GLY A 479 -22.83 21.17 -24.55
C GLY A 479 -21.31 21.26 -24.37
N LEU A 480 -20.58 20.14 -24.41
CA LEU A 480 -19.12 20.16 -24.37
C LEU A 480 -18.54 20.76 -25.66
N HIS A 481 -17.51 21.58 -25.49
CA HIS A 481 -16.66 22.07 -26.55
C HIS A 481 -15.38 21.24 -26.63
N PHE A 482 -14.63 21.39 -27.73
CA PHE A 482 -13.36 20.68 -27.92
C PHE A 482 -12.37 20.91 -26.77
N ALA A 483 -12.36 22.11 -26.19
CA ALA A 483 -11.49 22.47 -25.07
C ALA A 483 -11.83 21.74 -23.75
N ASP A 484 -13.01 21.14 -23.63
CA ASP A 484 -13.47 20.48 -22.41
C ASP A 484 -13.05 19.01 -22.32
N GLN A 485 -12.42 18.46 -23.37
CA GLN A 485 -12.08 17.04 -23.47
C GLN A 485 -11.24 16.53 -22.29
N ASP A 486 -10.20 17.26 -21.91
CA ASP A 486 -9.30 16.85 -20.83
C ASP A 486 -9.99 16.87 -19.47
N ALA A 487 -10.74 17.93 -19.18
CA ALA A 487 -11.51 18.05 -17.94
C ALA A 487 -12.61 16.99 -17.84
N HIS A 488 -13.31 16.74 -18.94
CA HIS A 488 -14.33 15.70 -19.02
C HIS A 488 -13.72 14.29 -18.86
N HIS A 489 -12.57 14.02 -19.48
CA HIS A 489 -11.87 12.75 -19.30
C HIS A 489 -11.39 12.55 -17.86
N ALA A 490 -10.86 13.60 -17.23
CA ALA A 490 -10.37 13.54 -15.85
C ALA A 490 -11.45 13.12 -14.84
N GLN A 491 -12.71 13.48 -15.06
CA GLN A 491 -13.84 13.07 -14.20
C GLN A 491 -14.06 11.55 -14.17
N LYS A 492 -13.65 10.84 -15.23
CA LYS A 492 -13.80 9.39 -15.38
C LYS A 492 -12.68 8.60 -14.71
N LEU A 493 -11.64 9.28 -14.23
CA LEU A 493 -10.46 8.68 -13.61
C LEU A 493 -10.59 8.66 -12.08
N VAL A 494 -9.89 7.71 -11.45
CA VAL A 494 -9.65 7.71 -10.01
C VAL A 494 -8.14 7.77 -9.78
N ALA A 495 -7.62 8.97 -9.57
CA ALA A 495 -6.19 9.25 -9.43
C ALA A 495 -5.80 9.26 -7.94
N GLY A 496 -5.56 8.06 -7.40
CA GLY A 496 -5.03 7.83 -6.06
C GLY A 496 -5.91 8.41 -4.95
N ALA A 497 -7.02 7.73 -4.66
CA ALA A 497 -7.95 8.10 -3.61
C ALA A 497 -8.18 6.93 -2.65
N THR A 498 -8.56 7.24 -1.42
CA THR A 498 -8.77 6.24 -0.37
C THR A 498 -10.23 5.85 -0.31
N TYR A 499 -10.51 4.56 -0.52
CA TYR A 499 -11.85 3.98 -0.52
C TYR A 499 -12.04 3.06 0.68
N GLN A 500 -13.26 2.94 1.18
CA GLN A 500 -13.64 2.02 2.25
C GLN A 500 -14.25 0.75 1.66
N ALA A 501 -13.74 -0.39 2.08
CA ALA A 501 -14.34 -1.69 1.83
C ALA A 501 -14.90 -2.30 3.11
N LEU A 502 -16.08 -2.91 3.03
CA LEU A 502 -16.61 -3.86 4.00
C LEU A 502 -16.03 -5.24 3.71
N VAL A 503 -15.43 -5.86 4.71
CA VAL A 503 -14.76 -7.17 4.57
C VAL A 503 -15.34 -8.22 5.50
N ASP A 504 -15.38 -9.47 5.05
CA ASP A 504 -15.67 -10.64 5.89
C ASP A 504 -14.40 -11.07 6.63
N THR A 505 -14.35 -10.82 7.94
CA THR A 505 -13.16 -11.07 8.77
C THR A 505 -12.86 -12.56 8.97
N THR A 506 -13.85 -13.42 8.68
CA THR A 506 -13.73 -14.88 8.81
C THR A 506 -13.12 -15.53 7.57
N HIS A 507 -13.06 -14.80 6.45
CA HIS A 507 -12.43 -15.27 5.22
C HIS A 507 -10.89 -15.37 5.39
N PRO A 508 -10.22 -16.43 4.90
CA PRO A 508 -8.77 -16.62 5.08
C PRO A 508 -7.89 -15.47 4.59
N LEU A 509 -8.36 -14.71 3.60
CA LEU A 509 -7.65 -13.51 3.13
C LEU A 509 -7.63 -12.37 4.16
N MET A 510 -8.54 -12.35 5.14
CA MET A 510 -8.60 -11.31 6.18
C MET A 510 -7.83 -11.65 7.45
N TYR A 511 -7.24 -12.84 7.53
CA TYR A 511 -6.50 -13.30 8.72
C TYR A 511 -5.34 -12.33 9.01
N GLY A 512 -5.31 -11.76 10.21
CA GLY A 512 -4.30 -10.79 10.63
C GLY A 512 -4.30 -9.45 9.90
N VAL A 513 -5.29 -9.14 9.04
CA VAL A 513 -5.43 -7.85 8.34
C VAL A 513 -6.33 -6.90 9.13
N VAL A 514 -7.43 -7.45 9.65
CA VAL A 514 -8.46 -6.77 10.44
C VAL A 514 -8.73 -7.57 11.71
N ASP A 515 -9.33 -6.92 12.71
CA ASP A 515 -9.78 -7.60 13.92
C ASP A 515 -10.88 -8.63 13.59
N GLN A 516 -10.69 -9.86 14.06
CA GLN A 516 -11.60 -10.99 13.85
C GLN A 516 -12.63 -11.18 14.98
N ALA A 517 -12.65 -10.30 15.98
CA ALA A 517 -13.63 -10.33 17.07
C ALA A 517 -15.08 -10.12 16.58
N LYS A 518 -15.25 -9.51 15.39
CA LYS A 518 -16.55 -9.31 14.73
C LYS A 518 -16.49 -9.90 13.32
N PRO A 519 -17.60 -10.44 12.77
CA PRO A 519 -17.61 -11.06 11.44
C PRO A 519 -17.41 -10.07 10.28
N ASN A 520 -17.54 -8.76 10.53
CA ASN A 520 -17.35 -7.73 9.54
C ASN A 520 -16.44 -6.61 10.08
N ALA A 521 -15.61 -6.07 9.20
CA ALA A 521 -14.77 -4.91 9.48
C ALA A 521 -14.71 -3.97 8.27
N LEU A 522 -14.22 -2.76 8.50
CA LEU A 522 -13.95 -1.77 7.44
C LEU A 522 -12.45 -1.76 7.15
N LEU A 523 -12.08 -1.72 5.87
CA LEU A 523 -10.70 -1.72 5.41
C LEU A 523 -10.49 -0.57 4.42
N PRO A 524 -9.56 0.38 4.69
CA PRO A 524 -9.13 1.37 3.72
C PRO A 524 -8.33 0.74 2.57
N MET A 525 -8.85 0.87 1.36
CA MET A 525 -8.27 0.43 0.09
C MET A 525 -7.75 1.64 -0.68
N PHE A 526 -6.64 1.48 -1.40
CA PHE A 526 -6.09 2.57 -2.22
C PHE A 526 -6.41 2.38 -3.70
N LYS A 527 -7.26 3.25 -4.23
CA LYS A 527 -7.75 3.15 -5.61
C LYS A 527 -7.02 4.13 -6.52
N THR A 528 -6.42 3.58 -7.58
CA THR A 528 -5.57 4.29 -8.57
C THR A 528 -6.03 4.03 -10.00
N ASN A 529 -7.26 3.55 -10.16
CA ASN A 529 -7.84 3.18 -11.44
C ASN A 529 -9.37 3.23 -11.33
N ASN A 530 -10.04 3.35 -12.46
CA ASN A 530 -11.50 3.35 -12.57
C ASN A 530 -12.10 1.96 -12.87
N MET A 531 -11.32 0.88 -12.76
CA MET A 531 -11.85 -0.46 -12.94
C MET A 531 -12.82 -0.81 -11.81
N VAL A 532 -13.98 -1.34 -12.21
CA VAL A 532 -15.03 -1.81 -11.30
C VAL A 532 -15.23 -3.30 -11.55
N LEU A 533 -14.96 -4.13 -10.54
CA LEU A 533 -15.43 -5.52 -10.56
C LEU A 533 -16.88 -5.52 -10.07
N LYS A 534 -17.81 -5.90 -10.94
CA LYS A 534 -19.24 -5.90 -10.61
C LYS A 534 -19.49 -6.76 -9.37
N ALA A 535 -20.47 -6.36 -8.58
CA ALA A 535 -20.89 -7.13 -7.42
C ALA A 535 -21.19 -8.57 -7.83
N VAL A 536 -20.65 -9.51 -7.07
CA VAL A 536 -20.90 -10.92 -7.31
C VAL A 536 -22.03 -11.41 -6.41
N ASP A 537 -23.06 -12.00 -7.02
CA ASP A 537 -24.28 -12.45 -6.33
C ASP A 537 -24.15 -13.87 -5.75
N LYS A 538 -23.06 -14.58 -6.05
CA LYS A 538 -22.81 -15.90 -5.47
C LYS A 538 -22.29 -15.75 -4.02
N PRO A 539 -22.86 -16.50 -3.06
CA PRO A 539 -22.39 -16.49 -1.68
C PRO A 539 -20.91 -16.91 -1.56
N PHE A 540 -20.22 -16.36 -0.56
CA PHE A 540 -18.87 -16.75 -0.14
C PHE A 540 -17.72 -16.52 -1.14
N ILE A 541 -17.97 -16.00 -2.34
CA ILE A 541 -16.90 -15.66 -3.29
C ILE A 541 -16.48 -14.19 -3.27
N SER A 542 -17.39 -13.29 -2.87
CA SER A 542 -17.06 -11.88 -2.64
C SER A 542 -16.50 -11.73 -1.22
N VAL A 543 -15.20 -11.50 -1.11
CA VAL A 543 -14.47 -11.37 0.17
C VAL A 543 -14.60 -9.97 0.75
N ALA A 544 -14.62 -8.97 -0.14
CA ALA A 544 -14.77 -7.57 0.22
C ALA A 544 -15.62 -6.85 -0.83
N LYS A 545 -16.47 -5.93 -0.37
CA LYS A 545 -17.25 -5.01 -1.22
C LYS A 545 -16.97 -3.59 -0.77
N TYR A 546 -16.93 -2.63 -1.70
CA TYR A 546 -16.89 -1.22 -1.28
C TYR A 546 -18.17 -0.85 -0.54
N SER A 547 -18.09 0.05 0.44
CA SER A 547 -19.26 0.52 1.19
C SER A 547 -20.22 1.33 0.30
N ILE A 548 -21.38 1.70 0.84
CA ILE A 548 -22.38 2.52 0.13
C ILE A 548 -21.84 3.93 -0.13
N GLU A 549 -21.11 4.48 0.84
CA GLU A 549 -20.38 5.74 0.74
C GLU A 549 -18.88 5.43 0.82
N PRO A 550 -18.25 5.07 -0.32
CA PRO A 550 -16.94 4.44 -0.27
C PRO A 550 -15.78 5.43 -0.18
N LEU A 551 -15.93 6.70 -0.55
CA LEU A 551 -14.80 7.64 -0.54
C LEU A 551 -14.47 8.11 0.89
N LEU A 552 -13.25 7.81 1.36
CA LEU A 552 -12.73 8.29 2.66
C LEU A 552 -11.91 9.57 2.53
N GLY A 553 -11.24 9.77 1.40
CA GLY A 553 -10.43 10.96 1.15
C GLY A 553 -9.83 10.96 -0.26
N GLY A 554 -9.57 12.15 -0.78
CA GLY A 554 -9.17 12.36 -2.18
C GLY A 554 -10.35 12.69 -3.07
N TYR A 555 -10.10 12.78 -4.36
CA TYR A 555 -11.12 13.11 -5.34
C TYR A 555 -11.55 11.88 -6.13
N SER A 556 -12.86 11.76 -6.30
CA SER A 556 -13.52 10.96 -7.32
C SER A 556 -14.83 11.65 -7.68
N ALA A 557 -15.16 11.76 -8.97
CA ALA A 557 -16.47 12.24 -9.39
C ALA A 557 -17.59 11.41 -8.75
N GLN A 558 -18.74 12.03 -8.46
CA GLN A 558 -19.86 11.34 -7.78
C GLN A 558 -20.32 10.11 -8.57
N ALA A 559 -20.47 10.23 -9.89
CA ALA A 559 -20.80 9.10 -10.77
C ALA A 559 -19.80 7.92 -10.63
N MET A 560 -18.50 8.20 -10.52
CA MET A 560 -17.52 7.13 -10.24
C MET A 560 -17.70 6.52 -8.85
N GLN A 561 -17.99 7.32 -7.83
CA GLN A 561 -18.26 6.81 -6.48
C GLN A 561 -19.49 5.89 -6.49
N ASP A 562 -20.56 6.28 -7.19
CA ASP A 562 -21.79 5.52 -7.32
C ASP A 562 -21.58 4.19 -8.07
N LEU A 563 -20.80 4.20 -9.16
CA LEU A 563 -20.42 2.99 -9.89
C LEU A 563 -19.56 2.03 -9.05
N ILE A 564 -18.71 2.56 -8.17
CA ILE A 564 -17.81 1.77 -7.32
C ILE A 564 -18.53 1.25 -6.07
N ALA A 565 -19.51 2.00 -5.55
CA ALA A 565 -20.27 1.62 -4.36
C ALA A 565 -20.87 0.21 -4.51
N GLN A 566 -20.75 -0.59 -3.44
CA GLN A 566 -21.22 -1.99 -3.40
C GLN A 566 -20.61 -2.96 -4.42
N SER A 567 -19.72 -2.51 -5.30
CA SER A 567 -18.95 -3.36 -6.21
C SER A 567 -17.92 -4.21 -5.44
N SER A 568 -17.45 -5.29 -6.03
CA SER A 568 -16.51 -6.19 -5.37
C SER A 568 -15.10 -5.60 -5.36
N ALA A 569 -14.49 -5.49 -4.19
CA ALA A 569 -13.09 -5.10 -4.04
C ALA A 569 -12.16 -6.32 -4.12
N ILE A 570 -12.61 -7.46 -3.61
CA ILE A 570 -11.85 -8.73 -3.58
C ILE A 570 -12.80 -9.88 -3.87
N VAL A 571 -12.42 -10.73 -4.82
CA VAL A 571 -13.12 -11.98 -5.16
C VAL A 571 -12.15 -13.14 -5.01
N ALA A 572 -12.55 -14.21 -4.34
CA ALA A 572 -11.72 -15.41 -4.21
C ALA A 572 -12.57 -16.66 -4.09
N HIS A 573 -12.17 -17.73 -4.78
CA HIS A 573 -12.89 -19.01 -4.72
C HIS A 573 -12.00 -20.19 -5.15
N PRO A 574 -12.41 -21.43 -4.82
CA PRO A 574 -11.79 -22.63 -5.38
C PRO A 574 -12.01 -22.72 -6.90
N TYR A 575 -11.04 -23.32 -7.60
CA TYR A 575 -11.16 -23.73 -9.00
C TYR A 575 -10.51 -25.10 -9.15
N GLY A 576 -11.32 -26.16 -9.14
CA GLY A 576 -10.82 -27.53 -8.95
C GLY A 576 -10.19 -27.70 -7.55
N ARG A 577 -8.94 -28.17 -7.48
CA ARG A 577 -8.15 -28.28 -6.23
C ARG A 577 -7.35 -27.00 -5.92
N GLY A 578 -7.30 -26.07 -6.87
CA GLY A 578 -6.62 -24.79 -6.73
C GLY A 578 -7.54 -23.67 -6.31
N GLN A 579 -7.00 -22.45 -6.35
CA GLN A 579 -7.70 -21.23 -5.96
C GLN A 579 -7.43 -20.13 -6.98
N VAL A 580 -8.44 -19.28 -7.17
CA VAL A 580 -8.32 -18.06 -7.96
C VAL A 580 -8.71 -16.88 -7.09
N ILE A 581 -7.85 -15.87 -7.06
CA ILE A 581 -7.98 -14.68 -6.22
C ILE A 581 -7.82 -13.45 -7.10
N GLY A 582 -8.76 -12.51 -7.02
CA GLY A 582 -8.75 -11.26 -7.75
C GLY A 582 -8.90 -10.06 -6.83
N PHE A 583 -7.98 -9.11 -6.95
CA PHE A 583 -8.03 -7.81 -6.27
C PHE A 583 -8.37 -6.71 -7.29
N ALA A 584 -9.41 -5.91 -7.01
CA ALA A 584 -9.78 -4.78 -7.86
C ALA A 584 -8.71 -3.67 -7.84
N ASP A 585 -7.96 -3.57 -6.74
CA ASP A 585 -6.91 -2.58 -6.53
C ASP A 585 -5.54 -3.23 -6.33
N ASN A 586 -4.51 -2.40 -6.31
CA ASN A 586 -3.17 -2.83 -5.97
C ASN A 586 -3.00 -2.83 -4.44
N VAL A 587 -2.80 -4.01 -3.86
CA VAL A 587 -2.70 -4.20 -2.40
C VAL A 587 -1.30 -3.90 -1.85
N ASN A 588 -0.30 -3.69 -2.70
CA ASN A 588 1.09 -3.41 -2.34
C ASN A 588 1.57 -2.01 -2.80
N PHE A 589 0.64 -1.10 -3.11
CA PHE A 589 0.91 0.19 -3.75
C PHE A 589 2.09 0.95 -3.13
N ARG A 590 3.12 1.20 -3.97
CA ARG A 590 4.38 1.91 -3.68
C ARG A 590 5.09 1.52 -2.38
N GLY A 591 4.77 0.36 -1.79
CA GLY A 591 5.35 -0.10 -0.52
C GLY A 591 5.03 0.74 0.73
N TYR A 592 4.21 1.80 0.62
CA TYR A 592 3.79 2.62 1.77
C TYR A 592 2.38 2.30 2.26
N TRP A 593 1.52 1.71 1.41
CA TRP A 593 0.16 1.31 1.82
C TRP A 593 0.19 -0.03 2.58
N ARG A 594 0.71 0.02 3.81
CA ARG A 594 0.94 -1.16 4.66
C ARG A 594 -0.34 -1.82 5.18
N GLY A 595 -1.48 -1.13 5.14
CA GLY A 595 -2.76 -1.62 5.62
C GLY A 595 -3.28 -2.84 4.85
N THR A 596 -2.94 -2.94 3.56
CA THR A 596 -3.41 -4.02 2.67
C THR A 596 -2.30 -4.97 2.23
N GLU A 597 -1.03 -4.68 2.50
CA GLU A 597 0.10 -5.45 1.94
C GLU A 597 0.08 -6.94 2.32
N LYS A 598 -0.42 -7.25 3.53
CA LYS A 598 -0.59 -8.63 4.02
C LYS A 598 -1.61 -9.44 3.22
N LEU A 599 -2.51 -8.81 2.47
CA LEU A 599 -3.42 -9.53 1.57
C LEU A 599 -2.66 -10.37 0.54
N MET A 600 -1.51 -9.88 0.06
CA MET A 600 -0.63 -10.64 -0.84
C MET A 600 -0.02 -11.86 -0.13
N ALA A 601 0.45 -11.71 1.11
CA ALA A 601 0.90 -12.84 1.90
C ALA A 601 -0.23 -13.86 2.17
N ASN A 602 -1.44 -13.39 2.48
CA ASN A 602 -2.58 -14.28 2.70
C ASN A 602 -2.99 -15.00 1.42
N ALA A 603 -2.89 -14.36 0.26
CA ALA A 603 -3.11 -15.01 -1.03
C ALA A 603 -2.08 -16.12 -1.33
N VAL A 604 -0.92 -16.11 -0.69
CA VAL A 604 0.11 -17.16 -0.82
C VAL A 604 0.01 -18.23 0.27
N PHE A 605 -0.09 -17.83 1.54
CA PHE A 605 -0.04 -18.77 2.66
C PHE A 605 -1.42 -19.30 3.09
N MET A 606 -2.48 -18.51 2.87
CA MET A 606 -3.84 -18.82 3.35
C MET A 606 -4.77 -19.31 2.24
N ALA A 607 -4.37 -19.24 0.96
CA ALA A 607 -5.23 -19.60 -0.16
C ALA A 607 -5.87 -21.00 -0.02
N LYS A 608 -5.12 -22.00 0.46
CA LYS A 608 -5.63 -23.38 0.61
C LYS A 608 -6.74 -23.53 1.64
N LEU A 609 -6.94 -22.55 2.52
CA LEU A 609 -8.06 -22.51 3.46
C LEU A 609 -9.37 -22.02 2.80
N ILE A 610 -9.28 -21.39 1.62
CA ILE A 610 -10.45 -20.92 0.87
C ILE A 610 -11.15 -22.15 0.30
N THR A 611 -12.25 -22.53 0.95
CA THR A 611 -13.08 -23.68 0.59
C THR A 611 -14.54 -23.24 0.58
N ILE A 612 -15.29 -23.71 -0.40
CA ILE A 612 -16.73 -23.48 -0.54
C ILE A 612 -17.36 -24.86 -0.66
N ARG A 613 -18.42 -25.10 0.11
CA ARG A 613 -19.09 -26.39 0.22
C ARG A 613 -20.33 -26.47 -0.63
#